data_AF-A0A0N1F321-F1
#
_entry.id   AF-A0A0N1F321-F1
#
_cell.length_a   1.000
_cell.length_b   1.000
_cell.length_c   1.000
_cell.angle_alpha   90.00
_cell.angle_beta   90.00
_cell.angle_gamma   90.00
#
_symmetry.space_group_name_H-M   'P 1'
#
loop_
_entity.id
_entity.type
_entity.pdbx_description
1 polymer ?
#
loop_
_entity_poly.entity_id
_entity_poly.type
_entity_poly.pdbx_seq_one_letter_code
_entity_poly.pdbx_strand_id
1 'polypeptide(L)'
;MPVIDITDGWTIDEVKTIADCDRAEICLTVAIAEIEAQLATDKAAGGARGADWLARTIKARRYRKLALQKVQHRRGEINRAARAQAGEDHDRLLLNFLRTDFPDQFQAAAAKVNAMRKGA
;
A
#
# COMPACT_ATOMS: atom_id res chain seq x y z
N MET A 1 15.58 8.87 -0.94
CA MET A 1 14.91 8.42 -2.17
C MET A 1 14.32 9.64 -2.87
N PRO A 2 14.28 9.71 -4.21
CA PRO A 2 13.54 10.78 -4.87
C PRO A 2 12.07 10.70 -4.50
N VAL A 3 11.45 11.85 -4.18
CA VAL A 3 10.00 12.00 -4.04
C VAL A 3 9.40 11.71 -5.41
N ILE A 4 8.46 10.77 -5.48
CA ILE A 4 7.80 10.38 -6.73
C ILE A 4 6.38 10.89 -6.66
N ASP A 5 6.09 11.90 -7.48
CA ASP A 5 4.76 12.49 -7.58
C ASP A 5 3.79 11.55 -8.32
N ILE A 6 2.58 11.46 -7.81
CA ILE A 6 1.44 10.77 -8.40
C ILE A 6 0.72 11.75 -9.34
N THR A 7 0.27 12.90 -8.84
CA THR A 7 -0.22 14.05 -9.63
C THR A 7 -0.21 15.32 -8.77
N ASP A 8 0.08 16.48 -9.37
CA ASP A 8 -0.09 17.82 -8.76
C ASP A 8 0.38 17.97 -7.30
N GLY A 9 1.58 17.46 -7.00
CA GLY A 9 2.17 17.55 -5.65
C GLY A 9 1.69 16.48 -4.66
N TRP A 10 0.74 15.61 -5.06
CA TRP A 10 0.37 14.42 -4.30
C TRP A 10 1.45 13.35 -4.45
N THR A 11 2.04 12.95 -3.34
CA THR A 11 3.16 12.02 -3.25
C THR A 11 2.73 10.65 -2.73
N ILE A 12 3.55 9.64 -3.00
CA ILE A 12 3.31 8.27 -2.51
C ILE A 12 3.21 8.21 -0.97
N ASP A 13 3.95 9.06 -0.26
CA ASP A 13 3.99 9.05 1.20
C ASP A 13 2.66 9.54 1.82
N GLU A 14 1.83 10.22 1.04
CA GLU A 14 0.51 10.71 1.44
C GLU A 14 -0.60 9.65 1.23
N VAL A 15 -0.28 8.49 0.65
CA VAL A 15 -1.23 7.38 0.45
C VAL A 15 -1.44 6.62 1.75
N LYS A 16 -2.61 6.78 2.37
CA LYS A 16 -2.94 6.24 3.71
C LYS A 16 -4.07 5.21 3.69
N THR A 17 -4.97 5.29 2.72
CA THR A 17 -6.15 4.42 2.65
C THR A 17 -6.17 3.58 1.38
N ILE A 18 -7.02 2.55 1.34
CA ILE A 18 -7.23 1.76 0.12
C ILE A 18 -7.81 2.61 -1.01
N ALA A 19 -8.72 3.54 -0.69
CA ALA A 19 -9.27 4.47 -1.67
C ALA A 19 -8.18 5.40 -2.26
N ASP A 20 -7.22 5.83 -1.45
CA ASP A 20 -6.05 6.57 -1.92
C ASP A 20 -5.21 5.72 -2.88
N CYS A 21 -5.01 4.43 -2.56
CA CYS A 21 -4.31 3.51 -3.45
C CYS A 21 -5.03 3.37 -4.79
N ASP A 22 -6.35 3.17 -4.79
CA ASP A 22 -7.15 3.02 -6.02
C ASP A 22 -7.06 4.29 -6.89
N ARG A 23 -7.20 5.46 -6.27
CA ARG A 23 -7.08 6.74 -6.98
C ARG A 23 -5.68 6.95 -7.55
N ALA A 24 -4.64 6.63 -6.78
CA ALA A 24 -3.26 6.73 -7.21
C ALA A 24 -2.94 5.77 -8.38
N GLU A 25 -3.43 4.53 -8.31
CA GLU A 25 -3.31 3.54 -9.38
C GLU A 25 -3.94 4.04 -10.68
N ILE A 26 -5.14 4.62 -10.61
CA ILE A 26 -5.82 5.20 -11.78
C ILE A 26 -4.99 6.34 -12.38
N CYS A 27 -4.60 7.32 -11.57
CA CYS A 27 -3.81 8.47 -12.04
C CYS A 27 -2.49 8.03 -12.70
N LEU A 28 -1.76 7.11 -12.08
CA LEU A 28 -0.49 6.61 -12.61
C LEU A 28 -0.70 5.78 -13.89
N THR A 29 -1.75 4.98 -13.96
CA THR A 29 -2.07 4.17 -15.14
C THR A 29 -2.39 5.06 -16.34
N VAL A 30 -3.21 6.09 -16.14
CA VAL A 30 -3.52 7.09 -17.19
C VAL A 30 -2.26 7.81 -17.65
N ALA A 31 -1.44 8.33 -16.72
CA ALA A 31 -0.20 9.02 -17.06
C ALA A 31 0.81 8.12 -17.81
N ILE A 32 0.91 6.84 -17.45
CA ILE A 32 1.75 5.88 -18.17
C ILE A 32 1.22 5.68 -19.59
N ALA A 33 -0.10 5.50 -19.76
CA ALA A 33 -0.72 5.30 -21.07
C ALA A 33 -0.53 6.52 -21.98
N GLU A 34 -0.66 7.73 -21.45
CA GLU A 34 -0.39 8.97 -22.18
C GLU A 34 1.06 9.06 -22.66
N ILE A 35 2.02 8.74 -21.80
CA ILE A 35 3.44 8.71 -22.17
C ILE A 35 3.70 7.65 -23.26
N GLU A 36 3.09 6.46 -23.13
CA GLU A 36 3.22 5.40 -24.13
C GLU A 36 2.61 5.79 -25.47
N ALA A 37 1.47 6.48 -25.47
CA ALA A 37 0.86 7.04 -26.67
C ALA A 37 1.78 8.09 -27.33
N GLN A 38 2.36 9.01 -26.55
CA GLN A 38 3.30 10.01 -27.08
C GLN A 38 4.53 9.37 -27.71
N LEU A 39 5.09 8.33 -27.08
CA LEU A 39 6.22 7.57 -27.64
C LEU A 39 5.84 6.87 -28.95
N ALA A 40 4.63 6.30 -29.04
CA ALA A 40 4.14 5.66 -30.25
C ALA A 40 3.94 6.68 -31.38
N THR A 41 3.36 7.86 -31.08
CA THR A 41 3.18 8.95 -32.04
C THR A 41 4.53 9.47 -32.55
N ASP A 42 5.49 9.72 -31.66
CA ASP A 42 6.83 10.18 -32.08
C ASP A 42 7.55 9.15 -32.95
N LYS A 43 7.44 7.85 -32.60
CA LYS A 43 7.98 6.77 -33.43
C LYS A 43 7.33 6.73 -34.82
N ALA A 44 6.01 6.91 -34.90
CA ALA A 44 5.30 6.96 -36.18
C ALA A 44 5.69 8.19 -37.02
N ALA A 45 6.03 9.31 -36.36
CA ALA A 45 6.54 10.52 -37.00
C ALA A 45 8.06 10.46 -37.33
N GLY A 46 8.71 9.31 -37.17
CA GLY A 46 10.14 9.14 -37.48
C GLY A 46 11.11 9.70 -36.43
N GLY A 47 10.66 9.91 -35.19
CA GLY A 47 11.52 10.40 -34.11
C GLY A 47 11.77 11.91 -34.14
N ALA A 48 10.79 12.69 -34.63
CA ALA A 48 10.90 14.11 -34.87
C ALA A 48 11.24 14.96 -33.63
N ARG A 49 10.95 14.47 -32.41
CA ARG A 49 11.20 15.20 -31.15
C ARG A 49 12.65 15.10 -30.64
N GLY A 50 13.47 14.25 -31.24
CA GLY A 50 14.91 14.15 -30.93
C GLY A 50 15.25 13.29 -29.70
N ALA A 51 16.54 12.98 -29.57
CA ALA A 51 17.06 12.00 -28.61
C ALA A 51 16.93 12.41 -27.13
N ASP A 52 17.11 13.69 -26.81
CA ASP A 52 16.99 14.18 -25.44
C ASP A 52 15.54 14.11 -24.91
N TRP A 53 14.57 14.48 -25.76
CA TRP A 53 13.15 14.31 -25.43
C TRP A 53 12.82 12.84 -25.20
N LEU A 54 13.29 11.94 -26.09
CA LEU A 54 13.07 10.50 -25.97
C LEU A 54 13.63 9.95 -24.64
N ALA A 55 14.87 10.33 -24.29
CA ALA A 55 15.50 9.89 -23.04
C ALA A 55 14.73 10.36 -21.81
N ARG A 56 14.28 11.63 -21.78
CA ARG A 56 13.48 12.18 -20.69
C ARG A 56 12.11 11.49 -20.57
N THR A 57 11.45 11.25 -21.69
CA THR A 57 10.13 10.58 -21.74
C THR A 57 10.21 9.12 -21.28
N ILE A 58 11.24 8.38 -21.70
CA ILE A 58 11.49 7.00 -21.22
C ILE A 58 11.76 7.00 -19.71
N LYS A 59 12.59 7.94 -19.23
CA LYS A 59 12.89 8.09 -17.80
C LYS A 59 11.62 8.40 -17.00
N ALA A 60 10.77 9.31 -17.48
CA ALA A 60 9.49 9.63 -16.86
C ALA A 60 8.58 8.39 -16.78
N ARG A 61 8.41 7.64 -17.88
CA ARG A 61 7.66 6.38 -17.90
C ARG A 61 8.16 5.39 -16.83
N ARG A 62 9.48 5.25 -16.71
CA ARG A 62 10.09 4.36 -15.71
C ARG A 62 9.74 4.79 -14.29
N TYR A 63 9.82 6.08 -13.97
CA TYR A 63 9.45 6.56 -12.63
C TYR A 63 7.96 6.37 -12.34
N ARG A 64 7.07 6.59 -13.30
CA ARG A 64 5.63 6.35 -13.10
C ARG A 64 5.33 4.87 -12.85
N LYS A 65 6.00 3.95 -13.55
CA LYS A 65 5.89 2.50 -13.27
C LYS A 65 6.41 2.13 -11.88
N LEU A 66 7.53 2.73 -11.44
CA LEU A 66 8.05 2.53 -10.09
C LEU A 66 7.09 3.08 -9.03
N ALA A 67 6.45 4.21 -9.29
CA ALA A 67 5.41 4.79 -8.43
C ALA A 67 4.26 3.80 -8.25
N LEU A 68 3.80 3.22 -9.35
CA LEU A 68 2.68 2.26 -9.35
C LEU A 68 3.02 1.02 -8.51
N GLN A 69 4.22 0.46 -8.66
CA GLN A 69 4.69 -0.66 -7.83
C GLN A 69 4.71 -0.31 -6.34
N LYS A 70 5.14 0.90 -5.99
CA LYS A 70 5.13 1.37 -4.60
C LYS A 70 3.72 1.52 -4.05
N VAL A 71 2.78 2.04 -4.83
CA VAL A 71 1.36 2.14 -4.44
C VAL A 71 0.78 0.75 -4.17
N GLN A 72 1.07 -0.22 -5.04
CA GLN A 72 0.66 -1.62 -4.83
C GLN A 72 1.27 -2.23 -3.57
N HIS A 73 2.54 -1.94 -3.29
CA HIS A 73 3.19 -2.38 -2.06
C HIS A 73 2.50 -1.77 -0.83
N ARG A 74 2.24 -0.46 -0.86
CA ARG A 74 1.56 0.29 0.20
C ARG A 74 0.15 -0.24 0.46
N ARG A 75 -0.61 -0.56 -0.60
CA ARG A 75 -1.91 -1.22 -0.51
C ARG A 75 -1.82 -2.54 0.24
N GLY A 76 -0.79 -3.33 -0.04
CA GLY A 76 -0.50 -4.58 0.67
C GLY A 76 -0.23 -4.38 2.17
N GLU A 77 0.52 -3.34 2.53
CA GLU A 77 0.76 -2.97 3.94
C GLU A 77 -0.53 -2.58 4.66
N ILE A 78 -1.35 -1.71 4.05
CA ILE A 78 -2.62 -1.26 4.62
C ILE A 78 -3.54 -2.46 4.86
N ASN A 79 -3.66 -3.36 3.89
CA ASN A 79 -4.48 -4.58 4.03
C ASN A 79 -3.96 -5.51 5.13
N ARG A 80 -2.64 -5.67 5.28
CA ARG A 80 -2.07 -6.48 6.37
C ARG A 80 -2.33 -5.85 7.72
N ALA A 81 -2.15 -4.54 7.86
CA ALA A 81 -2.44 -3.82 9.10
C ALA A 81 -3.92 -3.94 9.48
N ALA A 82 -4.83 -3.77 8.52
CA ALA A 82 -6.26 -3.93 8.75
C ALA A 82 -6.64 -5.34 9.22
N ARG A 83 -6.02 -6.39 8.65
CA ARG A 83 -6.24 -7.78 9.08
C ARG A 83 -5.67 -8.07 10.46
N ALA A 84 -4.48 -7.55 10.77
CA ALA A 84 -3.89 -7.68 12.10
C ALA A 84 -4.79 -7.04 13.16
N GLN A 85 -5.27 -5.82 12.90
CA GLN A 85 -6.20 -5.12 13.78
C GLN A 85 -7.50 -5.90 13.97
N ALA A 86 -8.09 -6.42 12.89
CA ALA A 86 -9.30 -7.23 12.97
C ALA A 86 -9.10 -8.53 13.78
N GLY A 87 -7.91 -9.13 13.71
CA GLY A 87 -7.54 -10.28 14.54
C GLY A 87 -7.46 -9.92 16.02
N GLU A 88 -6.79 -8.82 16.35
CA GLU A 88 -6.70 -8.32 17.73
C GLU A 88 -8.09 -7.97 18.31
N ASP A 89 -8.96 -7.37 17.50
CA ASP A 89 -10.33 -7.05 17.91
C ASP A 89 -11.15 -8.32 18.15
N HIS A 90 -10.98 -9.36 17.32
CA HIS A 90 -11.63 -10.65 17.50
C HIS A 90 -11.17 -11.36 18.77
N ASP A 91 -9.86 -11.39 19.02
CA ASP A 91 -9.27 -11.97 20.24
C ASP A 91 -9.80 -11.24 21.49
N ARG A 92 -9.93 -9.91 21.41
CA ARG A 92 -10.48 -9.11 22.51
C ARG A 92 -11.95 -9.40 22.77
N LEU A 93 -12.75 -9.59 21.71
CA LEU A 93 -14.15 -10.02 21.84
C LEU A 93 -14.25 -11.40 22.49
N LEU A 94 -13.41 -12.36 22.07
CA LEU A 94 -13.39 -13.71 22.61
C LEU A 94 -13.00 -13.72 24.09
N LEU A 95 -11.98 -12.94 24.47
CA LEU A 95 -11.59 -12.77 25.88
C LEU A 95 -12.70 -12.12 26.72
N ASN A 96 -13.38 -11.11 26.18
CA ASN A 96 -14.52 -10.50 26.86
C ASN A 96 -15.68 -11.47 27.04
N PHE A 97 -15.98 -12.28 26.03
CA PHE A 97 -16.99 -13.33 26.09
C PHE A 97 -16.65 -14.37 27.16
N LEU A 98 -15.43 -14.93 27.13
CA LEU A 98 -14.97 -15.88 28.14
C LEU A 98 -15.01 -15.29 29.56
N ARG A 99 -14.65 -14.01 29.71
CA ARG A 99 -14.70 -13.33 31.01
C ARG A 99 -16.13 -13.15 31.53
N THR A 100 -17.11 -12.99 30.65
CA THR A 100 -18.50 -12.69 31.01
C THR A 100 -19.30 -13.97 31.25
N ASP A 101 -19.20 -14.92 30.32
CA ASP A 101 -20.05 -16.11 30.30
C ASP A 101 -19.38 -17.31 31.00
N PHE A 102 -18.05 -17.28 31.12
CA PHE A 102 -17.24 -18.37 31.66
C PHE A 102 -16.17 -17.90 32.68
N PRO A 103 -16.56 -17.12 33.71
CA PRO A 103 -15.62 -16.40 34.57
C PRO A 103 -14.63 -17.31 35.30
N ASP A 104 -15.07 -18.46 35.80
CA ASP A 104 -14.21 -19.40 36.55
C ASP A 104 -13.11 -20.00 35.66
N GLN A 105 -13.49 -20.37 34.44
CA GLN A 105 -12.59 -20.94 33.45
C GLN A 105 -11.59 -19.89 32.94
N PHE A 106 -12.06 -18.65 32.77
CA PHE A 106 -11.20 -17.52 32.44
C PHE A 106 -10.16 -17.24 33.54
N GLN A 107 -10.56 -17.21 34.82
CA GLN A 107 -9.63 -17.00 35.92
C GLN A 107 -8.60 -18.14 36.06
N ALA A 108 -9.04 -19.40 35.92
CA ALA A 108 -8.14 -20.55 35.96
C ALA A 108 -7.09 -20.48 34.83
N ALA A 109 -7.52 -20.11 33.62
CA ALA A 109 -6.62 -19.93 32.48
C ALA A 109 -5.66 -18.75 32.70
N ALA A 110 -6.14 -17.61 33.19
CA ALA A 110 -5.31 -16.43 33.47
C ALA A 110 -4.25 -16.69 34.55
N ALA A 111 -4.60 -17.43 35.60
CA ALA A 111 -3.67 -17.85 36.64
C ALA A 111 -2.54 -18.73 36.07
N LYS A 112 -2.89 -19.66 35.17
CA LYS A 112 -1.92 -20.56 34.51
C LYS A 112 -0.95 -19.79 33.62
N VAL A 113 -1.42 -18.82 32.84
CA VAL A 113 -0.57 -17.96 31.99
C VAL A 113 0.38 -17.09 32.83
N ASN A 114 -0.13 -16.49 33.91
CA ASN A 114 0.70 -15.69 34.82
C ASN A 114 1.77 -16.51 35.55
N ALA A 115 1.48 -17.77 35.88
CA ALA A 115 2.46 -18.68 36.45
C ALA A 115 3.58 -19.02 35.46
N MET A 116 3.27 -19.26 34.18
CA MET A 116 4.28 -19.51 33.16
C MET A 116 5.21 -18.32 32.93
N ARG A 117 4.70 -17.09 32.96
CA ARG A 117 5.50 -15.87 32.79
C ARG A 117 6.46 -15.57 33.94
N LYS A 118 6.21 -16.08 35.14
CA LYS A 118 7.10 -15.88 36.31
C LYS A 118 8.21 -16.93 36.41
N GLY A 119 8.11 -18.02 35.65
CA GLY A 119 9.10 -19.10 35.62
C GLY A 119 10.05 -19.06 34.41
N ALA A 120 9.92 -18.06 33.54
CA ALA A 120 10.79 -17.77 32.39
C ALA A 120 11.64 -16.52 32.68
#